data_AF-A0A1X3P507-F1
#
_entry.id   AF-A0A1X3P507-F1
#
_cell.length_a   1.000
_cell.length_b   1.000
_cell.length_c   1.000
_cell.angle_alpha   90.00
_cell.angle_beta   90.00
_cell.angle_gamma   90.00
#
_symmetry.space_group_name_H-M   'P 1'
#
loop_
_entity.id
_entity.type
_entity.pdbx_description
1 polymer ?
#
loop_
_entity_poly.entity_id
_entity_poly.type
_entity_poly.pdbx_seq_one_letter_code
_entity_poly.pdbx_strand_id
1 'polypeptide(L)'
;MGRRNRRDHHRHAPPPGAAGTRGAPSSSVRVTATDAATSWVMPEDAEDPAAEIRGRAQDVALLLWGRRDLATSSLEVRGDRAAVQQLLDQPITP
;
A
#
# COMPACT_ATOMS: atom_id res chain seq x y z
N MET A 1 -43.96 -26.68 33.06
CA MET A 1 -44.03 -25.24 32.69
C MET A 1 -42.69 -24.60 33.01
N GLY A 2 -41.91 -23.99 32.12
CA GLY A 2 -42.26 -23.18 30.96
C GLY A 2 -41.70 -21.78 31.20
N ARG A 3 -40.38 -21.63 30.98
CA ARG A 3 -39.58 -20.40 31.16
C ARG A 3 -40.20 -19.20 30.43
N ARG A 4 -40.02 -17.99 30.98
CA ARG A 4 -39.68 -16.75 30.24
C ARG A 4 -39.48 -15.58 31.21
N ASN A 5 -38.23 -15.31 31.55
CA ASN A 5 -37.81 -14.12 32.29
C ASN A 5 -37.00 -13.22 31.34
N ARG A 6 -37.26 -11.91 31.44
CA ARG A 6 -36.54 -10.73 30.92
C ARG A 6 -35.90 -10.79 29.51
N ARG A 7 -36.42 -9.94 28.63
CA ARG A 7 -35.64 -9.33 27.54
C ARG A 7 -34.72 -8.28 28.17
N ASP A 8 -33.45 -8.61 28.31
CA ASP A 8 -32.41 -7.59 28.44
C ASP A 8 -32.17 -6.98 27.06
N HIS A 9 -32.51 -5.69 26.94
CA HIS A 9 -32.07 -4.85 25.84
C HIS A 9 -30.57 -4.59 26.00
N HIS A 10 -29.75 -5.56 25.59
CA HIS A 10 -28.36 -5.28 25.27
C HIS A 10 -28.33 -4.40 24.03
N ARG A 11 -28.21 -3.08 24.27
CA ARG A 11 -27.61 -2.16 23.32
C ARG A 11 -26.23 -2.73 22.97
N HIS A 12 -26.13 -3.36 21.80
CA HIS A 12 -24.83 -3.65 21.21
C HIS A 12 -24.15 -2.32 20.94
N ALA A 13 -23.18 -1.96 21.79
CA ALA A 13 -22.18 -0.97 21.42
C ALA A 13 -21.41 -1.55 20.21
N PRO A 14 -21.22 -0.79 19.12
CA PRO A 14 -20.38 -1.25 18.02
C PRO A 14 -18.93 -1.42 18.51
N PRO A 15 -18.17 -2.39 17.98
CA PRO A 15 -16.76 -2.55 18.34
C PRO A 15 -15.96 -1.29 17.94
N PRO A 16 -15.01 -0.81 18.78
CA PRO A 16 -14.07 0.23 18.39
C PRO A 16 -13.06 -0.38 17.41
N GLY A 17 -13.31 -0.22 16.12
CA GLY A 17 -12.45 -0.79 15.08
C GLY A 17 -13.00 -0.70 13.67
N ALA A 18 -13.97 0.19 13.40
CA ALA A 18 -14.29 0.57 12.04
C ALA A 18 -13.12 1.40 11.48
N ALA A 19 -12.03 0.73 11.13
CA ALA A 19 -11.07 1.26 10.18
C ALA A 19 -11.90 1.65 8.95
N GLY A 20 -11.97 2.95 8.67
CA GLY A 20 -12.56 3.42 7.44
C GLY A 20 -11.91 2.65 6.30
N THR A 21 -12.72 2.02 5.45
CA THR A 21 -12.23 1.43 4.20
C THR A 21 -11.68 2.58 3.37
N ARG A 22 -10.40 2.90 3.57
CA ARG A 22 -9.62 3.70 2.64
C ARG A 22 -9.58 2.84 1.40
N GLY A 23 -10.30 3.24 0.35
CA GLY A 23 -10.40 2.45 -0.88
C GLY A 23 -9.01 1.95 -1.27
N ALA A 24 -8.89 0.64 -1.49
CA ALA A 24 -7.62 0.04 -1.88
C ALA A 24 -7.03 0.86 -3.04
N PRO A 25 -5.73 1.21 -3.01
CA PRO A 25 -5.14 1.90 -4.15
C PRO A 25 -5.40 1.01 -5.37
N SER A 26 -6.08 1.56 -6.37
CA SER A 26 -6.50 0.82 -7.57
C SER A 26 -5.31 0.30 -8.38
N SER A 27 -4.11 0.72 -8.04
CA SER A 27 -2.91 0.58 -8.84
C SER A 27 -1.76 0.15 -7.94
N SER A 28 -1.30 -1.08 -8.10
CA SER A 28 -0.11 -1.57 -7.43
C SER A 28 1.14 -1.36 -8.29
N VAL A 29 2.30 -1.26 -7.65
CA VAL A 29 3.57 -1.00 -8.32
C VAL A 29 4.58 -2.03 -7.88
N ARG A 30 5.21 -2.69 -8.85
CA ARG A 30 6.37 -3.53 -8.60
C ARG A 30 7.61 -2.65 -8.41
N VAL A 31 8.41 -2.96 -7.41
CA VAL A 31 9.66 -2.28 -7.14
C VAL A 31 10.77 -3.31 -7.19
N THR A 32 11.78 -3.07 -8.03
CA THR A 32 12.87 -4.01 -8.31
C THR A 32 14.21 -3.36 -8.00
N ALA A 33 14.92 -3.90 -7.02
CA ALA A 33 16.31 -3.57 -6.71
C ALA A 33 17.26 -4.42 -7.56
N THR A 34 17.91 -3.81 -8.55
CA THR A 34 18.72 -4.51 -9.56
C THR A 34 20.08 -5.00 -9.03
N ASP A 35 20.64 -4.31 -8.05
CA ASP A 35 21.88 -4.66 -7.35
C ASP A 35 21.68 -5.75 -6.28
N ALA A 36 20.46 -5.90 -5.76
CA ALA A 36 20.10 -6.93 -4.78
C ALA A 36 19.30 -8.10 -5.38
N ALA A 37 19.04 -8.09 -6.70
CA ALA A 37 18.23 -9.08 -7.42
C ALA A 37 16.89 -9.40 -6.73
N THR A 38 16.29 -8.41 -6.08
CA THR A 38 15.09 -8.55 -5.24
C THR A 38 13.98 -7.64 -5.78
N SER A 39 12.73 -8.10 -5.69
CA SER A 39 11.56 -7.29 -6.04
C SER A 39 10.42 -7.48 -5.05
N TRP A 40 9.65 -6.43 -4.81
CA TRP A 40 8.43 -6.44 -4.02
C TRP A 40 7.31 -5.72 -4.76
N VAL A 41 6.06 -5.94 -4.34
CA VAL A 41 4.89 -5.22 -4.88
C VAL A 41 4.33 -4.34 -3.77
N MET A 42 3.96 -3.10 -4.11
CA MET A 42 3.37 -2.14 -3.19
C MET A 42 1.99 -1.69 -3.69
N PRO A 43 0.94 -1.69 -2.86
CA PRO A 43 0.92 -2.26 -1.50
C PRO A 43 1.15 -3.78 -1.51
N GLU A 44 1.46 -4.32 -0.34
CA GLU A 44 1.53 -5.78 -0.12
C GLU A 44 0.21 -6.45 -0.53
N ASP A 45 0.29 -7.71 -0.97
CA ASP A 45 -0.85 -8.52 -1.45
C ASP A 45 -1.50 -8.13 -2.79
N ALA A 46 -0.90 -7.20 -3.55
CA ALA A 46 -1.38 -6.92 -4.90
C ALA A 46 -0.80 -7.88 -5.96
N GLU A 47 -1.67 -8.49 -6.76
CA GLU A 47 -1.30 -9.56 -7.70
C GLU A 47 -0.94 -9.05 -9.11
N ASP A 48 -1.40 -7.85 -9.50
CA ASP A 48 -1.17 -7.27 -10.83
C ASP A 48 -0.66 -5.82 -10.76
N PRO A 49 0.67 -5.61 -10.84
CA PRO A 49 1.25 -4.28 -10.79
C PRO A 49 1.04 -3.51 -12.10
N ALA A 50 0.36 -2.37 -12.01
CA ALA A 50 0.13 -1.43 -13.10
C ALA A 50 1.44 -0.77 -13.60
N ALA A 51 2.48 -0.76 -12.76
CA ALA A 51 3.77 -0.19 -13.09
C ALA A 51 4.93 -0.92 -12.40
N GLU A 52 6.14 -0.68 -12.89
CA GLU A 52 7.37 -1.17 -12.29
C GLU A 52 8.41 -0.04 -12.17
N ILE A 53 9.03 0.08 -10.99
CA ILE A 53 10.20 0.92 -10.72
C ILE A 53 11.41 0.01 -10.59
N ARG A 54 12.47 0.24 -11.38
CA ARG A 54 13.70 -0.54 -11.35
C ARG A 54 14.91 0.35 -11.11
N GLY A 55 15.81 -0.07 -10.24
CA GLY A 55 17.10 0.58 -10.05
C GLY A 55 17.85 0.03 -8.86
N ARG A 56 18.88 0.74 -8.38
CA ARG A 56 19.63 0.31 -7.19
C ARG A 56 18.75 0.39 -5.95
N ALA A 57 18.94 -0.54 -5.01
CA ALA A 57 18.21 -0.58 -3.74
C ALA A 57 18.28 0.76 -3.01
N GLN A 58 19.46 1.39 -3.01
CA GLN A 58 19.66 2.72 -2.41
C GLN A 58 18.78 3.79 -3.06
N ASP A 59 18.72 3.84 -4.39
CA ASP A 59 17.96 4.86 -5.11
C ASP A 59 16.46 4.67 -4.91
N VAL A 60 16.02 3.41 -4.97
CA VAL A 60 14.65 3.02 -4.69
C VAL A 60 14.26 3.39 -3.27
N ALA A 61 15.08 3.09 -2.25
CA ALA A 61 14.79 3.44 -0.87
C ALA A 61 14.70 4.96 -0.66
N LEU A 62 15.62 5.72 -1.25
CA LEU A 62 15.59 7.18 -1.18
C LEU A 62 14.35 7.77 -1.86
N LEU A 63 13.89 7.17 -2.98
CA LEU A 63 12.64 7.55 -3.64
C LEU A 63 11.44 7.28 -2.71
N LEU A 64 11.33 6.07 -2.15
CA LEU A 64 10.21 5.68 -1.29
C LEU A 64 10.14 6.50 0.00
N TRP A 65 11.28 6.98 0.51
CA TRP A 65 11.34 7.89 1.66
C TRP A 65 11.12 9.37 1.30
N GLY A 66 10.81 9.69 0.05
CA GLY A 66 10.64 11.07 -0.42
C GLY A 66 11.92 11.91 -0.34
N ARG A 67 13.09 11.28 -0.23
CA ARG A 67 14.40 11.94 -0.16
C ARG A 67 15.06 12.10 -1.52
N ARG A 68 14.50 11.48 -2.56
CA ARG A 68 14.94 11.61 -3.94
C ARG A 68 13.72 11.73 -4.84
N ASP A 69 13.82 12.62 -5.82
CA ASP A 69 12.77 12.82 -6.81
C ASP A 69 12.93 11.84 -7.98
N LEU A 70 11.80 11.32 -8.47
CA LEU A 70 11.77 10.35 -9.57
C LEU A 70 12.44 10.88 -10.84
N ALA A 71 12.24 12.15 -11.19
CA ALA A 71 12.79 12.78 -12.39
C ALA A 71 14.31 13.00 -12.29
N THR A 72 14.86 13.07 -11.08
CA THR A 72 16.31 13.21 -10.83
C THR A 72 17.01 11.89 -10.50
N SER A 73 16.24 10.81 -10.47
CA SER A 73 16.74 9.48 -10.15
C SER A 73 17.22 8.73 -11.40
N SER A 74 18.19 7.84 -11.22
CA SER A 74 18.59 6.85 -12.23
C SER A 74 17.62 5.67 -12.31
N LEU A 75 16.39 5.83 -11.79
CA LEU A 75 15.39 4.78 -11.75
C LEU A 75 14.67 4.69 -13.08
N GLU A 76 14.51 3.47 -13.56
CA GLU A 76 13.67 3.16 -14.71
C GLU A 76 12.23 2.97 -14.25
N VAL A 77 11.28 3.60 -14.94
CA VAL A 77 9.85 3.40 -14.69
C VAL A 77 9.18 2.87 -15.94
N ARG A 78 8.47 1.75 -15.80
CA ARG A 78 7.67 1.11 -16.84
C ARG A 78 6.20 1.03 -16.42
N GLY A 79 5.28 1.08 -17.38
CA GLY A 79 3.85 1.03 -17.12
C GLY A 79 3.27 2.39 -16.71
N ASP A 80 2.27 2.36 -15.82
CA ASP A 80 1.52 3.55 -15.42
C ASP A 80 2.31 4.47 -14.47
N ARG A 81 2.80 5.60 -14.98
CA ARG A 81 3.47 6.60 -14.16
C ARG A 81 2.55 7.29 -13.14
N ALA A 82 1.25 7.39 -13.42
CA ALA A 82 0.32 7.95 -12.46
C ALA A 82 0.17 7.04 -11.25
N ALA A 83 0.14 5.72 -11.44
CA ALA A 83 0.17 4.74 -10.35
C ALA A 83 1.43 4.88 -9.48
N VAL A 84 2.59 5.09 -10.10
CA VAL A 84 3.86 5.35 -9.38
C VAL A 84 3.76 6.62 -8.56
N GLN A 85 3.27 7.72 -9.14
CA GLN A 85 3.12 8.97 -8.41
C GLN A 85 2.14 8.84 -7.25
N GLN A 86 0.99 8.17 -7.47
CA GLN A 86 0.00 7.89 -6.42
C GLN A 86 0.56 7.05 -5.28
N LEU A 87 1.48 6.13 -5.55
CA LEU A 87 2.19 5.39 -4.51
C LEU A 87 3.12 6.30 -3.70
N LEU A 88 3.89 7.16 -4.39
CA LEU A 88 4.85 8.08 -3.75
C LEU A 88 4.17 9.20 -2.94
N ASP A 89 2.97 9.60 -3.34
CA ASP A 89 2.15 10.59 -2.61
C ASP A 89 1.50 9.99 -1.34
N GLN A 90 1.52 8.66 -1.20
CA GLN A 90 0.99 7.99 -0.01
C GLN A 90 2.06 7.92 1.10
N PRO A 91 1.66 7.97 2.39
CA PRO A 91 2.58 7.76 3.49
C PRO A 91 3.07 6.30 3.46
N ILE A 92 4.27 6.08 2.93
CA ILE A 92 4.94 4.77 2.99
C ILE A 92 5.50 4.64 4.41
N THR A 93 4.70 4.03 5.28
CA THR A 93 5.12 3.67 6.64
C THR A 93 5.66 2.24 6.59
N PRO A 94 6.94 1.99 6.94
CA PRO A 94 7.47 0.63 7.03
C PRO A 94 6.88 -0.15 8.21
#